data_AF-A0A151XCM5-F1
#
_entry.id   AF-A0A151XCM5-F1
#
_cell.length_a   1.000
_cell.length_b   1.000
_cell.length_c   1.000
_cell.angle_alpha   90.00
_cell.angle_beta   90.00
_cell.angle_gamma   90.00
#
_symmetry.space_group_name_H-M   'P 1'
#
loop_
_entity.id
_entity.type
_entity.pdbx_description
1 polymer ?
#
loop_
_entity_poly.entity_id
_entity_poly.type
_entity_poly.pdbx_seq_one_letter_code
_entity_poly.pdbx_strand_id
1 'polypeptide(L)'
;EMEEEVEDLFHRATSIDTADVYRVWEQKCDECLGLLRERYRNDKRRRISTGVVNASIARIARLEGLRNTLRQRFSGLGAELKRKGFSWLEIETAFSNRVLTGAVLNSSYIEPRQFLDETRDIVLDRIRDNLQRHVCLKVNTIFNGEFVADVKRSVKSITTKNYEFFAASDLREWYDKHVTDDILAILEEFQERNSG
;
A
#
# COMPACT_ATOMS: atom_id res chain seq x y z
N GLU A 1 20.58 -9.14 0.28
CA GLU A 1 20.72 -8.52 -1.06
C GLU A 1 19.47 -7.72 -1.44
N MET A 2 18.47 -8.25 -2.18
CA MET A 2 17.29 -7.44 -2.60
C MET A 2 16.52 -6.74 -1.46
N GLU A 3 16.38 -7.37 -0.30
CA GLU A 3 15.69 -6.73 0.84
C GLU A 3 16.53 -5.61 1.46
N GLU A 4 17.85 -5.76 1.48
CA GLU A 4 18.77 -4.74 2.00
C GLU A 4 18.85 -3.54 1.06
N GLU A 5 18.77 -3.76 -0.26
CA GLU A 5 18.72 -2.68 -1.25
C GLU A 5 17.45 -1.81 -1.11
N VAL A 6 16.30 -2.44 -0.87
CA VAL A 6 15.04 -1.72 -0.63
C VAL A 6 15.13 -0.89 0.65
N GLU A 7 15.70 -1.45 1.73
CA GLU A 7 15.88 -0.72 2.98
C GLU A 7 16.92 0.42 2.86
N ASP A 8 17.99 0.24 2.06
CA ASP A 8 18.93 1.32 1.73
C ASP A 8 18.21 2.47 1.00
N LEU A 9 17.33 2.16 0.05
CA LEU A 9 16.53 3.16 -0.64
C LEU A 9 15.62 3.94 0.32
N PHE A 10 15.01 3.26 1.30
CA PHE A 10 14.23 3.92 2.34
C PHE A 10 15.07 4.82 3.24
N HIS A 11 16.24 4.34 3.68
CA HIS A 11 17.15 5.13 4.50
C HIS A 11 17.63 6.37 3.74
N ARG A 12 18.10 6.21 2.50
CA ARG A 12 18.60 7.31 1.67
C ARG A 12 17.54 8.33 1.33
N ALA A 13 16.27 7.92 1.18
CA ALA A 13 15.16 8.82 0.92
C ALA A 13 15.03 9.93 1.99
N THR A 14 15.42 9.64 3.25
CA THR A 14 15.35 10.61 4.35
C THR A 14 16.37 11.74 4.25
N SER A 15 17.47 11.52 3.52
CA SER A 15 18.59 12.47 3.39
C SER A 15 18.61 13.20 2.04
N ILE A 16 17.58 13.02 1.20
CA ILE A 16 17.52 13.67 -0.12
C ILE A 16 17.16 15.15 0.07
N ASP A 17 18.08 16.01 -0.31
CA ASP A 17 17.99 17.47 -0.19
C ASP A 17 18.07 18.21 -1.54
N THR A 18 18.61 17.56 -2.58
CA THR A 18 18.85 18.14 -3.91
C THR A 18 18.18 17.34 -5.02
N ALA A 19 17.87 18.03 -6.13
CA ALA A 19 17.25 17.41 -7.31
C ALA A 19 18.17 16.37 -7.98
N ASP A 20 19.49 16.56 -7.95
CA ASP A 20 20.45 15.62 -8.54
C ASP A 20 20.51 14.32 -7.74
N VAL A 21 20.56 14.42 -6.40
CA VAL A 21 20.49 13.25 -5.51
C VAL A 21 19.15 12.52 -5.67
N TYR A 22 18.05 13.26 -5.82
CA TYR A 22 16.74 12.69 -6.13
C TYR A 22 16.74 11.89 -7.44
N ARG A 23 17.30 12.42 -8.53
CA ARG A 23 17.35 11.73 -9.83
C ARG A 23 18.11 10.40 -9.75
N VAL A 24 19.25 10.39 -9.06
CA VAL A 24 20.03 9.16 -8.83
C VAL A 24 19.25 8.16 -7.99
N TRP A 25 18.54 8.63 -6.97
CA TRP A 25 17.67 7.78 -6.16
C TRP A 25 16.49 7.23 -6.96
N GLU A 26 15.85 8.05 -7.79
CA GLU A 26 14.71 7.65 -8.62
C GLU A 26 15.11 6.56 -9.63
N GLN A 27 16.27 6.69 -10.27
CA GLN A 27 16.78 5.66 -11.16
C GLN A 27 16.97 4.31 -10.44
N LYS A 28 17.57 4.33 -9.23
CA LYS A 28 17.73 3.10 -8.44
C LYS A 28 16.38 2.53 -7.97
N CYS A 29 15.37 3.36 -7.75
CA CYS A 29 14.02 2.89 -7.47
C CYS A 29 13.43 2.15 -8.67
N ASP A 30 13.61 2.67 -9.89
CA ASP A 30 13.14 2.01 -11.12
C ASP A 30 13.82 0.65 -11.32
N GLU A 31 15.13 0.56 -11.11
CA GLU A 31 15.90 -0.69 -11.15
C GLU A 31 15.35 -1.70 -10.11
N CYS A 32 15.18 -1.26 -8.86
CA CYS A 32 14.70 -2.11 -7.77
C CYS A 32 13.25 -2.60 -8.00
N LEU A 33 12.35 -1.72 -8.45
CA LEU A 33 10.98 -2.09 -8.82
C LEU A 33 10.97 -3.08 -9.99
N GLY A 34 11.85 -2.89 -10.98
CA GLY A 34 12.07 -3.83 -12.08
C GLY A 34 12.42 -5.23 -11.57
N LEU A 35 13.42 -5.33 -10.69
CA LEU A 35 13.87 -6.59 -10.09
C LEU A 35 12.79 -7.25 -9.22
N LEU A 36 12.06 -6.48 -8.42
CA LEU A 36 10.94 -7.00 -7.62
C LEU A 36 9.85 -7.62 -8.51
N ARG A 37 9.48 -6.92 -9.58
CA ARG A 37 8.48 -7.40 -10.55
C ARG A 37 8.97 -8.62 -11.32
N GLU A 38 10.25 -8.64 -11.72
CA GLU A 38 10.86 -9.76 -12.43
C GLU A 38 10.96 -11.02 -11.56
N ARG A 39 11.44 -10.89 -10.32
CA ARG A 39 11.51 -12.00 -9.36
C ARG A 39 10.14 -12.66 -9.20
N TYR A 40 9.11 -11.83 -9.09
CA TYR A 40 7.74 -12.29 -8.96
C TYR A 40 7.20 -12.98 -10.23
N ARG A 41 7.60 -12.53 -11.44
CA ARG A 41 7.31 -13.23 -12.71
C ARG A 41 8.01 -14.58 -12.80
N ASN A 42 9.27 -14.66 -12.36
CA ASN A 42 10.10 -15.85 -12.44
C ASN A 42 9.73 -16.91 -11.38
N ASP A 43 9.21 -16.48 -10.23
CA ASP A 43 8.78 -17.36 -9.16
C ASP A 43 7.43 -18.06 -9.40
N LYS A 44 6.82 -17.95 -10.59
CA LYS A 44 5.66 -18.78 -11.03
C LYS A 44 5.85 -20.29 -10.82
N ARG A 45 7.09 -20.75 -10.63
CA ARG A 45 7.47 -22.16 -10.43
C ARG A 45 7.71 -22.55 -8.96
N ARG A 46 7.76 -21.59 -8.03
CA ARG A 46 7.99 -21.85 -6.60
C ARG A 46 6.73 -21.49 -5.81
N ARG A 47 6.32 -22.36 -4.89
CA ARG A 47 5.22 -22.10 -3.95
C ARG A 47 5.68 -21.02 -2.95
N ILE A 48 5.62 -19.75 -3.33
CA ILE A 48 5.85 -18.63 -2.41
C ILE A 48 4.70 -18.60 -1.39
N SER A 49 5.03 -18.41 -0.11
CA SER A 49 4.00 -18.23 0.93
C SER A 49 3.29 -16.89 0.78
N THR A 50 2.01 -16.84 1.15
CA THR A 50 1.21 -15.60 1.13
C THR A 50 1.86 -14.46 1.90
N GLY A 51 2.56 -14.77 3.01
CA GLY A 51 3.27 -13.77 3.80
C GLY A 51 4.39 -13.06 3.02
N VAL A 52 5.17 -13.79 2.23
CA VAL A 52 6.26 -13.22 1.40
C VAL A 52 5.70 -12.36 0.28
N VAL A 53 4.57 -12.75 -0.30
CA VAL A 53 3.86 -11.96 -1.31
C VAL A 53 3.38 -10.64 -0.72
N ASN A 54 2.69 -10.69 0.43
CA ASN A 54 2.16 -9.51 1.10
C ASN A 54 3.27 -8.54 1.52
N ALA A 55 4.38 -9.06 2.04
CA ALA A 55 5.54 -8.24 2.38
C ALA A 55 6.13 -7.53 1.14
N SER A 56 6.17 -8.22 0.01
CA SER A 56 6.65 -7.65 -1.26
C SER A 56 5.71 -6.55 -1.79
N ILE A 57 4.40 -6.79 -1.74
CA ILE A 57 3.37 -5.79 -2.10
C ILE A 57 3.51 -4.54 -1.22
N ALA A 58 3.66 -4.72 0.10
CA ALA A 58 3.83 -3.60 1.03
C ALA A 58 5.10 -2.79 0.73
N ARG A 59 6.21 -3.45 0.39
CA ARG A 59 7.46 -2.78 -0.01
C ARG A 59 7.31 -1.97 -1.29
N ILE A 60 6.67 -2.55 -2.32
CA ILE A 60 6.39 -1.84 -3.58
C ILE A 60 5.53 -0.60 -3.30
N ALA A 61 4.44 -0.76 -2.56
CA ALA A 61 3.55 0.35 -2.20
C ALA A 61 4.29 1.45 -1.43
N ARG A 62 5.13 1.08 -0.45
CA ARG A 62 5.91 2.03 0.35
C ARG A 62 6.93 2.79 -0.52
N LEU A 63 7.64 2.10 -1.41
CA LEU A 63 8.62 2.72 -2.29
C LEU A 63 7.97 3.69 -3.29
N GLU A 64 6.85 3.30 -3.90
CA GLU A 64 6.07 4.16 -4.80
C GLU A 64 5.45 5.36 -4.06
N GLY A 65 4.99 5.16 -2.82
CA GLY A 65 4.53 6.25 -1.95
C GLY A 65 5.62 7.28 -1.68
N LEU A 66 6.81 6.83 -1.27
CA LEU A 66 7.97 7.70 -1.06
C LEU A 66 8.39 8.41 -2.36
N ARG A 67 8.40 7.68 -3.47
CA ARG A 67 8.72 8.23 -4.78
C ARG A 67 7.75 9.36 -5.16
N ASN A 68 6.46 9.19 -4.94
CA ASN A 68 5.45 10.21 -5.20
C ASN A 68 5.66 11.46 -4.33
N THR A 69 5.93 11.28 -3.03
CA THR A 69 6.23 12.39 -2.11
C THR A 69 7.48 13.17 -2.55
N LEU A 70 8.56 12.48 -2.89
CA LEU A 70 9.80 13.11 -3.35
C LEU A 70 9.63 13.77 -4.73
N ARG A 71 8.89 13.14 -5.64
CA ARG A 71 8.57 13.72 -6.95
C ARG A 71 7.83 15.04 -6.81
N GLN A 72 6.86 15.11 -5.88
CA GLN A 72 6.16 16.37 -5.58
C GLN A 72 7.12 17.45 -5.07
N ARG A 73 8.05 17.09 -4.17
CA ARG A 73 9.05 18.00 -3.61
C ARG A 73 10.00 18.57 -4.66
N PHE A 74 10.47 17.75 -5.60
CA PHE A 74 11.55 18.13 -6.53
C PHE A 74 11.10 18.49 -7.95
N SER A 75 9.94 18.02 -8.40
CA SER A 75 9.51 18.23 -9.80
C SER A 75 8.46 19.32 -9.98
N GLY A 76 7.78 19.79 -8.92
CA GLY A 76 6.71 20.81 -9.00
C GLY A 76 5.47 20.41 -9.84
N LEU A 77 5.56 19.35 -10.64
CA LEU A 77 4.56 18.81 -11.57
C LEU A 77 3.47 17.97 -10.89
N GLY A 78 3.50 17.85 -9.56
CA GLY A 78 2.48 17.14 -8.78
C GLY A 78 1.22 17.97 -8.50
N ALA A 79 0.98 19.05 -9.24
CA ALA A 79 -0.09 20.01 -8.94
C ALA A 79 -1.50 19.50 -9.30
N GLU A 80 -1.65 18.49 -10.15
CA GLU A 80 -2.97 18.02 -10.59
C GLU A 80 -3.66 17.01 -9.66
N LEU A 81 -2.95 16.44 -8.67
CA LEU A 81 -3.56 15.56 -7.65
C LEU A 81 -3.80 16.25 -6.30
N LYS A 82 -3.82 17.59 -6.26
CA LYS A 82 -3.91 18.41 -5.03
C LYS A 82 -5.19 18.30 -4.20
N ARG A 83 -6.16 17.43 -4.54
CA ARG A 83 -7.47 17.44 -3.85
C ARG A 83 -7.69 16.36 -2.80
N LYS A 84 -6.96 15.24 -2.82
CA LYS A 84 -7.10 14.19 -1.80
C LYS A 84 -5.71 13.79 -1.28
N GLY A 85 -5.57 13.65 0.03
CA GLY A 85 -4.30 13.33 0.72
C GLY A 85 -3.77 11.91 0.46
N PHE A 86 -4.19 11.26 -0.61
CA PHE A 86 -3.83 9.91 -0.99
C PHE A 86 -3.86 9.72 -2.51
N SER A 87 -3.22 8.66 -3.00
CA SER A 87 -3.27 8.25 -4.41
C SER A 87 -3.51 6.75 -4.56
N TRP A 88 -4.17 6.32 -5.64
CA TRP A 88 -4.29 4.90 -5.97
C TRP A 88 -3.10 4.42 -6.80
N LEU A 89 -2.53 3.28 -6.42
CA LEU A 89 -1.51 2.56 -7.15
C LEU A 89 -2.03 1.18 -7.53
N GLU A 90 -2.05 0.88 -8.82
CA GLU A 90 -2.24 -0.48 -9.28
C GLU A 90 -0.89 -1.21 -9.27
N ILE A 91 -0.82 -2.33 -8.56
CA ILE A 91 0.38 -3.15 -8.47
C ILE A 91 0.17 -4.35 -9.37
N GLU A 92 0.82 -4.33 -10.52
CA GLU A 92 0.90 -5.50 -11.40
C GLU A 92 1.63 -6.63 -10.68
N THR A 93 0.87 -7.53 -10.06
CA THR A 93 1.42 -8.77 -9.55
C THR A 93 1.41 -9.81 -10.68
N ALA A 94 2.53 -10.47 -10.91
CA ALA A 94 2.68 -11.60 -11.84
C ALA A 94 1.83 -12.87 -11.54
N PHE A 95 0.78 -12.79 -10.71
CA PHE A 95 -0.21 -13.85 -10.57
C PHE A 95 -1.16 -13.83 -11.76
N SER A 96 -0.63 -14.14 -12.95
CA SER A 96 -1.34 -14.56 -14.18
C SER A 96 -2.81 -14.12 -14.27
N ASN A 97 -3.09 -12.81 -14.16
CA ASN A 97 -4.42 -12.18 -14.22
C ASN A 97 -5.49 -12.70 -13.24
N ARG A 98 -5.13 -13.53 -12.23
CA ARG A 98 -6.08 -14.11 -11.26
C ARG A 98 -6.16 -13.34 -9.94
N VAL A 99 -5.15 -12.54 -9.64
CA VAL A 99 -5.11 -11.69 -8.45
C VAL A 99 -4.81 -10.27 -8.91
N LEU A 100 -5.72 -9.36 -8.60
CA LEU A 100 -5.55 -7.94 -8.83
C LEU A 100 -5.19 -7.29 -7.50
N THR A 101 -4.15 -6.47 -7.49
CA THR A 101 -3.67 -5.81 -6.28
C THR A 101 -3.68 -4.31 -6.50
N GLY A 102 -4.47 -3.62 -5.69
CA GLY A 102 -4.46 -2.17 -5.59
C GLY A 102 -3.98 -1.72 -4.23
N ALA A 103 -3.30 -0.58 -4.18
CA ALA A 103 -2.85 0.05 -2.94
C ALA A 103 -3.31 1.51 -2.91
N VAL A 104 -3.81 1.93 -1.76
CA VAL A 104 -4.03 3.35 -1.47
C VAL A 104 -2.79 3.88 -0.75
N LEU A 105 -2.10 4.81 -1.37
CA LEU A 105 -0.89 5.43 -0.84
C LEU A 105 -1.26 6.68 -0.06
N ASN A 106 -1.00 6.68 1.24
CA ASN A 106 -1.19 7.84 2.09
C ASN A 106 -0.08 8.87 1.86
N SER A 107 -0.43 10.15 1.75
CA SER A 107 0.52 11.27 1.65
C SER A 107 0.38 12.31 2.78
N SER A 108 -0.75 12.33 3.51
CA SER A 108 -1.00 13.40 4.49
C SER A 108 -1.89 13.03 5.69
N TYR A 109 -2.50 11.85 5.73
CA TYR A 109 -3.36 11.45 6.84
C TYR A 109 -2.52 10.94 8.01
N ILE A 110 -2.82 11.43 9.19
CA ILE A 110 -2.21 10.96 10.44
C ILE A 110 -3.20 10.03 11.16
N GLU A 111 -4.47 10.41 11.21
CA GLU A 111 -5.52 9.66 11.88
C GLU A 111 -6.01 8.47 11.02
N PRO A 112 -5.84 7.21 11.48
CA PRO A 112 -6.24 6.03 10.71
C PRO A 112 -7.72 6.02 10.33
N ARG A 113 -8.62 6.44 11.23
CA ARG A 113 -10.07 6.46 10.94
C ARG A 113 -10.37 7.41 9.76
N GLN A 114 -9.81 8.62 9.80
CA GLN A 114 -9.99 9.60 8.73
C GLN A 114 -9.47 9.07 7.39
N PHE A 115 -8.32 8.40 7.39
CA PHE A 115 -7.77 7.79 6.18
C PHE A 115 -8.71 6.72 5.60
N LEU A 116 -9.23 5.82 6.44
CA LEU A 116 -10.13 4.75 6.00
C LEU A 116 -11.45 5.32 5.45
N ASP A 117 -12.03 6.32 6.13
CA ASP A 117 -13.28 6.94 5.68
C ASP A 117 -13.13 7.67 4.34
N GLU A 118 -12.05 8.43 4.15
CA GLU A 118 -11.80 9.22 2.92
C GLU A 118 -11.42 8.35 1.72
N THR A 119 -10.89 7.16 1.97
CA THR A 119 -10.43 6.23 0.93
C THR A 119 -11.46 5.15 0.59
N ARG A 120 -12.53 5.02 1.38
CA ARG A 120 -13.61 4.06 1.14
C ARG A 120 -14.10 4.10 -0.29
N ASP A 121 -14.54 5.26 -0.79
CA ASP A 121 -15.18 5.35 -2.10
C ASP A 121 -14.27 4.87 -3.23
N ILE A 122 -12.97 5.22 -3.22
CA ILE A 122 -12.04 4.75 -4.26
C ILE A 122 -11.83 3.24 -4.20
N VAL A 123 -11.80 2.64 -3.01
CA VAL A 123 -11.70 1.18 -2.86
C VAL A 123 -12.98 0.50 -3.38
N LEU A 124 -14.15 1.03 -3.02
CA LEU A 124 -15.44 0.49 -3.45
C LEU A 124 -15.60 0.56 -4.97
N ASP A 125 -15.25 1.69 -5.58
CA ASP A 125 -15.33 1.87 -7.03
C ASP A 125 -14.44 0.89 -7.77
N ARG A 126 -13.22 0.63 -7.28
CA ARG A 126 -12.32 -0.37 -7.86
C ARG A 126 -12.86 -1.79 -7.75
N ILE A 127 -13.53 -2.14 -6.65
CA ILE A 127 -14.17 -3.45 -6.51
C ILE A 127 -15.35 -3.56 -7.49
N ARG A 128 -16.18 -2.51 -7.61
CA ARG A 128 -17.32 -2.47 -8.55
C ARG A 128 -16.87 -2.60 -10.01
N ASP A 129 -15.84 -1.88 -10.42
CA ASP A 129 -15.26 -1.95 -11.76
C ASP A 129 -14.83 -3.39 -12.11
N ASN A 130 -14.29 -4.12 -11.14
CA ASN A 130 -13.88 -5.51 -11.33
C ASN A 130 -15.06 -6.48 -11.30
N LEU A 131 -16.10 -6.24 -10.50
CA LEU A 131 -17.33 -7.04 -10.51
C LEU A 131 -18.11 -6.91 -11.83
N GLN A 132 -17.94 -5.81 -12.57
CA GLN A 132 -18.49 -5.70 -13.93
C GLN A 132 -17.82 -6.67 -14.92
N ARG A 133 -16.55 -7.03 -14.66
CA ARG A 133 -15.75 -7.91 -15.52
C ARG A 133 -15.77 -9.36 -15.05
N HIS A 134 -16.06 -9.59 -13.77
CA HIS A 134 -15.97 -10.89 -13.11
C HIS A 134 -17.22 -11.16 -12.29
N VAL A 135 -17.80 -12.36 -12.43
CA VAL A 135 -19.05 -12.76 -11.74
C VAL A 135 -18.91 -12.75 -10.22
N CYS A 136 -17.72 -13.07 -9.71
CA CYS A 136 -17.43 -13.12 -8.29
C CYS A 136 -16.00 -12.67 -8.03
N LEU A 137 -15.80 -11.90 -6.96
CA LEU A 137 -14.49 -11.52 -6.46
C LEU A 137 -14.31 -12.01 -5.04
N LYS A 138 -13.15 -12.56 -4.74
CA LYS A 138 -12.69 -12.80 -3.38
C LYS A 138 -11.74 -11.67 -3.00
N VAL A 139 -12.13 -10.85 -2.04
CA VAL A 139 -11.41 -9.64 -1.65
C VAL A 139 -10.94 -9.75 -0.21
N ASN A 140 -9.69 -9.37 0.03
CA ASN A 140 -9.15 -9.08 1.34
C ASN A 140 -8.47 -7.70 1.30
N THR A 141 -8.22 -7.13 2.47
CA THR A 141 -7.48 -5.88 2.62
C THR A 141 -6.31 -6.07 3.56
N ILE A 142 -5.28 -5.26 3.34
CA ILE A 142 -4.10 -5.21 4.21
C ILE A 142 -3.84 -3.74 4.52
N PHE A 143 -3.96 -3.39 5.80
CA PHE A 143 -3.54 -2.10 6.30
C PHE A 143 -2.08 -2.17 6.72
N ASN A 144 -1.29 -1.19 6.30
CA ASN A 144 0.11 -1.04 6.70
C ASN A 144 0.30 0.39 7.18
N GLY A 145 0.70 0.55 8.45
CA GLY A 145 0.95 1.85 9.06
C GLY A 145 2.30 1.89 9.76
N GLU A 146 3.05 2.97 9.56
CA GLU A 146 4.23 3.30 10.36
C GLU A 146 3.82 4.36 11.38
N PHE A 147 3.89 4.01 12.66
CA PHE A 147 3.54 4.86 13.79
C PHE A 147 4.82 5.39 14.44
N VAL A 148 4.89 6.70 14.64
CA VAL A 148 6.06 7.39 15.18
C VAL A 148 5.65 8.12 16.47
N ALA A 149 6.36 7.85 17.55
CA ALA A 149 6.22 8.53 18.83
C ALA A 149 7.62 8.90 19.33
N ASP A 150 7.95 10.20 19.28
CA ASP A 150 9.29 10.72 19.54
C ASP A 150 10.36 10.01 18.67
N VAL A 151 11.32 9.32 19.27
CA VAL A 151 12.35 8.54 18.56
C VAL A 151 11.91 7.11 18.21
N LYS A 152 10.77 6.65 18.74
CA LYS A 152 10.29 5.27 18.54
C LYS A 152 9.46 5.20 17.26
N ARG A 153 9.74 4.18 16.45
CA ARG A 153 8.95 3.84 15.26
C ARG A 153 8.47 2.41 15.37
N SER A 154 7.21 2.19 15.01
CA SER A 154 6.62 0.85 14.95
C SER A 154 5.84 0.69 13.66
N VAL A 155 6.07 -0.42 12.97
CA VAL A 155 5.31 -0.77 11.76
C VAL A 155 4.28 -1.82 12.14
N LYS A 156 3.01 -1.55 11.81
CA LYS A 156 1.91 -2.49 12.00
C LYS A 156 1.33 -2.87 10.66
N SER A 157 1.16 -4.18 10.47
CA SER A 157 0.41 -4.75 9.34
C SER A 157 -0.80 -5.50 9.88
N ILE A 158 -1.97 -5.24 9.33
CA ILE A 158 -3.25 -5.84 9.71
C ILE A 158 -3.89 -6.39 8.44
N THR A 159 -4.18 -7.69 8.41
CA THR A 159 -4.82 -8.35 7.27
C THR A 159 -6.25 -8.72 7.65
N THR A 160 -7.21 -8.35 6.81
CA THR A 160 -8.62 -8.73 7.01
C THR A 160 -8.91 -10.11 6.41
N LYS A 161 -10.03 -10.69 6.83
CA LYS A 161 -10.51 -11.97 6.27
C LYS A 161 -10.89 -11.79 4.80
N ASN A 162 -10.90 -12.89 4.07
CA ASN A 162 -11.41 -12.88 2.71
C ASN A 162 -12.93 -12.86 2.72
N TYR A 163 -13.52 -12.01 1.88
CA TYR A 163 -14.95 -11.94 1.62
C TYR A 163 -15.23 -12.17 0.13
N GLU A 164 -16.32 -12.86 -0.16
CA GLU A 164 -16.78 -13.10 -1.53
C GLU A 164 -17.87 -12.10 -1.88
N PHE A 165 -17.70 -11.44 -3.03
CA PHE A 165 -18.61 -10.43 -3.52
C PHE A 165 -19.20 -10.81 -4.86
N PHE A 166 -20.47 -10.44 -5.01
CA PHE A 166 -21.26 -10.52 -6.23
C PHE A 166 -21.79 -9.12 -6.56
N ALA A 167 -22.38 -8.95 -7.74
CA ALA A 167 -22.86 -7.65 -8.20
C ALA A 167 -23.85 -6.95 -7.24
N ALA A 168 -24.62 -7.70 -6.45
CA ALA A 168 -25.60 -7.18 -5.50
C ALA A 168 -25.09 -7.06 -4.04
N SER A 169 -23.82 -7.38 -3.78
CA SER A 169 -23.25 -7.32 -2.43
C SER A 169 -23.17 -5.89 -1.90
N ASP A 170 -23.50 -5.68 -0.62
CA ASP A 170 -23.31 -4.40 0.06
C ASP A 170 -21.84 -4.19 0.43
N LEU A 171 -21.09 -3.58 -0.49
CA LEU A 171 -19.68 -3.30 -0.28
C LEU A 171 -19.44 -2.22 0.78
N ARG A 172 -20.41 -1.34 1.05
CA ARG A 172 -20.27 -0.26 2.03
C ARG A 172 -20.37 -0.83 3.45
N GLU A 173 -21.38 -1.67 3.70
CA GLU A 173 -21.50 -2.39 4.96
C GLU A 173 -20.24 -3.22 5.24
N TRP A 174 -19.73 -3.94 4.22
CA TRP A 174 -18.48 -4.68 4.37
C TRP A 174 -17.30 -3.78 4.73
N TYR A 175 -17.11 -2.67 4.02
CA TYR A 175 -15.97 -1.78 4.29
C TYR A 175 -16.05 -1.17 5.68
N ASP A 176 -17.22 -0.72 6.10
CA ASP A 176 -17.39 -0.11 7.42
C ASP A 176 -17.12 -1.15 8.53
N LYS A 177 -17.74 -2.35 8.45
CA LYS A 177 -17.61 -3.37 9.51
C LYS A 177 -16.30 -4.17 9.50
N HIS A 178 -15.86 -4.59 8.32
CA HIS A 178 -14.80 -5.60 8.19
C HIS A 178 -13.47 -5.04 7.70
N VAL A 179 -13.45 -3.77 7.31
CA VAL A 179 -12.22 -3.04 7.05
C VAL A 179 -12.03 -2.00 8.15
N THR A 180 -12.95 -1.07 8.30
CA THR A 180 -12.78 0.08 9.20
C THR A 180 -12.81 -0.35 10.67
N ASP A 181 -13.91 -0.94 11.14
CA ASP A 181 -14.05 -1.30 12.55
C ASP A 181 -13.01 -2.37 12.98
N ASP A 182 -12.82 -3.42 12.18
CA ASP A 182 -11.83 -4.47 12.45
C ASP A 182 -10.39 -3.90 12.55
N ILE A 183 -9.98 -3.00 11.65
CA ILE A 183 -8.64 -2.39 11.70
C ILE A 183 -8.50 -1.49 12.93
N LEU A 184 -9.50 -0.65 13.19
CA LEU A 184 -9.43 0.33 14.27
C LEU A 184 -9.43 -0.35 15.64
N ALA A 185 -10.22 -1.40 15.85
CA ALA A 185 -10.19 -2.19 17.08
C ALA A 185 -8.80 -2.76 17.36
N ILE A 186 -8.12 -3.29 16.32
CA ILE A 186 -6.76 -3.83 16.46
C ILE A 186 -5.73 -2.72 16.75
N LEU A 187 -5.94 -1.51 16.23
CA LEU A 187 -5.09 -0.36 16.49
C LEU A 187 -5.27 0.19 17.91
N GLU A 188 -6.50 0.23 18.42
CA GLU A 188 -6.83 0.61 19.80
C GLU A 188 -6.11 -0.33 20.80
N GLU A 189 -6.24 -1.65 20.63
CA GLU A 189 -5.50 -2.63 21.45
C GLU A 189 -3.98 -2.44 21.38
N PHE A 190 -3.46 -2.03 20.22
CA PHE A 190 -2.03 -1.79 20.04
C PHE A 190 -1.56 -0.53 20.78
N GLN A 191 -2.39 0.51 20.88
CA GLN A 191 -2.07 1.71 21.64
C GLN A 191 -2.01 1.41 23.15
N GLU A 192 -3.01 0.69 23.68
CA GLU A 192 -3.09 0.37 25.13
C GLU A 192 -1.91 -0.46 25.65
N ARG A 193 -1.37 -1.37 24.84
CA ARG A 193 -0.24 -2.21 25.24
C ARG A 193 1.09 -1.46 25.32
N ASN A 194 1.22 -0.32 24.65
CA ASN A 194 2.46 0.46 24.59
C ASN A 194 2.46 1.68 25.52
N SER A 195 1.36 1.93 26.25
CA SER A 195 1.23 3.00 27.25
C SER A 195 1.69 2.61 28.67
N GLY A 196 2.32 1.45 28.82
CA GLY A 196 2.89 0.94 30.09
C GLY A 196 4.36 1.26 30.28
#